data_AF-A0A6P0LMC2-F1
#
_entry.id   AF-A0A6P0LMC2-F1
#
_cell.length_a   1.000
_cell.length_b   1.000
_cell.length_c   1.000
_cell.angle_alpha   90.00
_cell.angle_beta   90.00
_cell.angle_gamma   90.00
#
_symmetry.space_group_name_H-M   'P 1'
#
loop_
_entity.id
_entity.type
_entity.pdbx_description
1 polymer ?
#
loop_
_entity_poly.entity_id
_entity_poly.type
_entity_poly.pdbx_seq_one_letter_code
_entity_poly.pdbx_strand_id
1 'polypeptide(L)'
;YQPWVLLITDGEPTDEYQNAAQKVRKAAGDRKLSFYAIAVKDANITKLREIAPLDTPPLPLDGLKFKELFKWLSDSVKQTSRQKIGEQIELADFSGWKKKQA
;
A
#
# COMPACT_ATOMS: atom_id res chain seq x y z
N TYR A 1 -0.56 -0.34 17.85
CA TYR A 1 -0.70 0.72 16.84
C TYR A 1 0.34 0.50 15.76
N GLN A 2 -0.05 0.44 14.49
CA GLN A 2 0.86 0.35 13.35
C GLN A 2 0.66 1.60 12.49
N PRO A 3 1.67 2.48 12.32
CA PRO A 3 1.59 3.57 11.37
C PRO A 3 1.41 3.04 9.95
N TRP A 4 0.64 3.78 9.15
CA TRP A 4 0.42 3.48 7.75
C TRP A 4 1.33 4.32 6.87
N VAL A 5 1.95 3.68 5.89
CA VAL A 5 2.75 4.34 4.86
C VAL A 5 2.15 3.96 3.50
N LEU A 6 1.73 4.97 2.75
CA LEU A 6 1.27 4.81 1.37
C LEU A 6 2.33 5.40 0.44
N LEU A 7 2.88 4.56 -0.43
CA LEU A 7 3.70 4.97 -1.57
C LEU A 7 2.81 5.04 -2.80
N ILE A 8 2.66 6.21 -3.41
CA ILE A 8 1.88 6.39 -4.63
C ILE A 8 2.84 6.92 -5.70
N THR A 9 2.97 6.22 -6.82
CA THR A 9 3.89 6.64 -7.90
C THR A 9 3.39 6.19 -9.27
N ASP A 10 3.74 6.96 -10.29
CA ASP A 10 3.55 6.65 -11.71
C ASP A 10 4.87 6.33 -12.45
N GLY A 11 5.98 6.18 -11.73
CA GLY A 11 7.30 5.98 -12.31
C GLY A 11 8.13 4.91 -11.60
N GLU A 12 9.43 5.14 -11.56
CA GLU A 12 10.40 4.25 -10.93
C GLU A 12 11.45 5.01 -10.10
N PRO A 13 12.06 4.35 -9.10
CA PRO A 13 13.16 4.94 -8.33
C PRO A 13 14.30 5.42 -9.23
N THR A 14 14.81 6.62 -8.93
CA THR A 14 15.94 7.26 -9.64
C THR A 14 17.27 7.14 -8.89
N ASP A 15 17.25 6.58 -7.68
CA ASP A 15 18.37 6.47 -6.75
C ASP A 15 18.45 5.07 -6.11
N GLU A 16 19.39 4.88 -5.19
CA GLU A 16 19.59 3.62 -4.46
C GLU A 16 18.46 3.38 -3.43
N TYR A 17 17.43 2.66 -3.85
CA TYR A 17 16.23 2.39 -3.03
C TYR A 17 16.29 1.07 -2.25
N GLN A 18 17.26 0.19 -2.51
CA GLN A 18 17.27 -1.20 -2.01
C GLN A 18 17.34 -1.28 -0.48
N ASN A 19 18.12 -0.39 0.16
CA ASN A 19 18.18 -0.32 1.63
C ASN A 19 16.83 0.12 2.23
N ALA A 20 16.15 1.09 1.60
CA ALA A 20 14.82 1.53 2.03
C ALA A 20 13.78 0.40 1.85
N ALA A 21 13.81 -0.30 0.72
CA ALA A 21 12.97 -1.46 0.46
C ALA A 21 13.14 -2.57 1.53
N GLN A 22 14.39 -2.89 1.90
CA GLN A 22 14.66 -3.85 2.97
C GLN A 22 14.12 -3.41 4.32
N LYS A 23 14.30 -2.13 4.67
CA LYS A 23 13.76 -1.56 5.93
C LYS A 23 12.23 -1.61 5.97
N VAL A 24 11.57 -1.25 4.88
CA VAL A 24 10.10 -1.32 4.74
C VAL A 24 9.62 -2.76 4.93
N ARG A 25 10.18 -3.71 4.20
CA ARG A 25 9.79 -5.13 4.30
C ARG A 25 10.01 -5.69 5.70
N LYS A 26 11.15 -5.39 6.33
CA LYS A 26 11.44 -5.82 7.70
C LYS A 26 10.44 -5.24 8.69
N ALA A 27 10.17 -3.93 8.62
CA ALA A 27 9.23 -3.28 9.53
C ALA A 27 7.79 -3.75 9.33
N ALA A 28 7.37 -4.04 8.09
CA ALA A 28 6.07 -4.64 7.80
C ALA A 28 5.96 -6.06 8.35
N GLY A 29 6.98 -6.91 8.11
CA GLY A 29 7.05 -8.27 8.64
C GLY A 29 7.07 -8.32 10.18
N ASP A 30 7.77 -7.38 10.81
CA ASP A 30 7.79 -7.18 12.26
C ASP A 30 6.48 -6.60 12.81
N ARG A 31 5.47 -6.35 11.96
CA ARG A 31 4.19 -5.73 12.35
C ARG A 31 4.37 -4.37 13.02
N LYS A 32 5.40 -3.61 12.61
CA LYS A 32 5.70 -2.26 13.09
C LYS A 32 5.10 -1.17 12.20
N LEU A 33 4.76 -1.48 10.95
CA LEU A 33 4.07 -0.56 10.05
C LEU A 33 3.20 -1.34 9.06
N SER A 34 2.15 -0.71 8.53
CA SER A 34 1.40 -1.20 7.38
C SER A 34 1.83 -0.41 6.14
N PHE A 35 2.30 -1.10 5.09
CA PHE A 35 2.81 -0.45 3.88
C PHE A 35 1.99 -0.84 2.65
N TYR A 36 1.55 0.16 1.88
CA TYR A 36 0.83 -0.05 0.62
C TYR A 36 1.53 0.70 -0.51
N ALA A 37 1.95 -0.03 -1.54
CA ALA A 37 2.44 0.55 -2.79
C ALA A 37 1.29 0.64 -3.80
N ILE A 38 0.95 1.86 -4.22
CA ILE A 38 -0.08 2.16 -5.21
C ILE A 38 0.60 2.56 -6.51
N ALA A 39 0.37 1.78 -7.55
CA ALA A 39 0.92 2.00 -8.88
C ALA A 39 -0.07 2.76 -9.75
N VAL A 40 0.34 3.90 -10.28
CA VAL A 40 -0.47 4.75 -11.15
C VAL A 40 0.08 4.63 -12.57
N LYS A 41 -0.78 4.52 -13.59
CA LYS A 41 -0.38 4.50 -15.00
C LYS A 41 0.82 3.57 -15.29
N ASP A 42 1.97 4.15 -15.63
CA ASP A 42 3.17 3.50 -16.16
C ASP A 42 4.19 3.15 -15.07
N ALA A 43 3.77 3.14 -13.80
CA ALA A 43 4.63 2.76 -12.68
C ALA A 43 5.29 1.40 -12.89
N ASN A 44 6.57 1.30 -12.53
CA ASN A 44 7.32 0.07 -12.65
C ASN A 44 6.92 -0.93 -11.56
N ILE A 45 5.91 -1.76 -11.85
CA ILE A 45 5.38 -2.77 -10.92
C ILE A 45 6.46 -3.74 -10.43
N THR A 46 7.44 -4.08 -11.28
CA THR A 46 8.52 -4.98 -10.92
C THR A 46 9.37 -4.38 -9.80
N LYS A 47 9.79 -3.11 -9.93
CA LYS A 47 10.52 -2.41 -8.86
C LYS A 47 9.64 -2.16 -7.63
N LEU A 48 8.36 -1.83 -7.82
CA LEU A 48 7.43 -1.69 -6.69
C LEU A 48 7.27 -2.99 -5.90
N ARG A 49 7.30 -4.16 -6.57
CA ARG A 49 7.27 -5.46 -5.89
C ARG A 49 8.50 -5.65 -5.00
N GLU A 50 9.66 -5.13 -5.37
CA GLU A 50 10.87 -5.19 -4.54
C GLU A 50 10.74 -4.36 -3.26
N ILE A 51 9.96 -3.28 -3.28
CA ILE A 51 9.72 -2.40 -2.13
C ILE A 51 8.59 -2.93 -1.25
N ALA A 52 7.49 -3.37 -1.88
CA ALA A 52 6.29 -3.78 -1.17
C ALA A 52 6.51 -5.03 -0.29
N PRO A 53 5.79 -5.14 0.84
CA PRO A 53 5.69 -6.39 1.59
C PRO A 53 5.15 -7.54 0.74
N LEU A 54 5.54 -8.78 1.06
CA LEU A 54 5.15 -9.96 0.27
C LEU A 54 3.65 -10.29 0.37
N ASP A 55 3.05 -10.03 1.53
CA ASP A 55 1.63 -10.21 1.80
C ASP A 55 0.75 -9.10 1.20
N THR A 56 1.36 -7.96 0.87
CA THR A 56 0.67 -6.77 0.35
C THR A 56 1.34 -6.31 -0.94
N PRO A 57 1.14 -7.02 -2.07
CA PRO A 57 1.77 -6.68 -3.34
C PRO A 57 1.29 -5.31 -3.86
N PRO A 58 2.04 -4.69 -4.80
CA PRO A 58 1.64 -3.40 -5.37
C PRO A 58 0.23 -3.43 -5.96
N LEU A 59 -0.55 -2.39 -5.65
CA LEU A 59 -1.95 -2.26 -6.01
C LEU A 59 -2.07 -1.26 -7.17
N PRO A 60 -2.47 -1.70 -8.38
CA PRO A 60 -2.66 -0.79 -9.50
C PRO A 60 -3.90 0.08 -9.28
N LEU A 61 -3.76 1.38 -9.47
CA LEU A 61 -4.87 2.33 -9.53
C LEU A 61 -5.56 2.20 -10.89
N ASP A 62 -6.88 2.10 -10.88
CA ASP A 62 -7.67 2.11 -12.10
C ASP A 62 -7.77 3.54 -12.65
N GLY A 63 -7.01 3.84 -13.69
CA GLY A 63 -6.92 5.18 -14.27
C GLY A 63 -6.39 6.20 -13.25
N LEU A 64 -7.17 7.25 -12.99
CA LEU A 64 -6.85 8.30 -12.02
C LEU A 64 -7.92 8.38 -10.91
N LYS A 65 -8.40 7.21 -10.44
CA LYS A 65 -9.38 7.07 -9.34
C LYS A 65 -8.80 7.42 -7.95
N PHE A 66 -8.07 8.54 -7.86
CA PHE A 66 -7.50 9.04 -6.61
C PHE A 66 -8.59 9.41 -5.59
N LYS A 67 -9.71 9.96 -6.05
CA LYS A 67 -10.81 10.35 -5.18
C LYS A 67 -11.36 9.14 -4.43
N GLU A 68 -11.55 8.04 -5.14
CA GLU A 68 -12.01 6.76 -4.60
C GLU A 68 -10.95 6.12 -3.69
N LEU A 69 -9.67 6.19 -4.07
CA LEU A 69 -8.55 5.77 -3.23
C LEU A 69 -8.52 6.52 -1.89
N PHE A 70 -8.59 7.84 -1.90
CA PHE A 70 -8.55 8.65 -0.68
C PHE A 70 -9.82 8.52 0.15
N LYS A 71 -10.97 8.29 -0.49
CA LYS A 71 -12.21 7.92 0.21
C LYS A 71 -12.03 6.58 0.94
N TRP A 72 -11.56 5.56 0.25
CA TRP A 72 -11.25 4.25 0.84
C TRP A 72 -10.25 4.36 1.99
N LEU A 73 -9.18 5.16 1.82
CA LEU A 73 -8.17 5.37 2.87
C LEU A 73 -8.79 6.02 4.11
N SER A 74 -9.59 7.07 3.90
CA SER A 74 -10.28 7.77 5.00
C SER A 74 -11.20 6.84 5.77
N ASP A 75 -11.92 5.96 5.08
CA ASP A 75 -12.83 5.00 5.71
C ASP A 75 -12.05 3.87 6.43
N SER A 76 -10.96 3.39 5.85
CA SER A 76 -10.10 2.33 6.42
C SER A 76 -9.34 2.78 7.67
N VAL A 77 -8.82 4.01 7.69
CA VAL A 77 -8.13 4.58 8.87
C VAL A 77 -9.12 4.77 10.03
N LYS A 78 -10.35 5.23 9.75
CA LYS A 78 -11.41 5.36 10.77
C LYS A 78 -11.76 4.02 11.41
N GLN A 79 -11.81 2.95 10.64
CA GLN A 79 -12.08 1.60 11.14
C GLN A 79 -10.92 1.08 12.00
N THR A 80 -9.68 1.29 11.56
CA THR A 80 -8.47 0.87 12.28
C THR A 80 -8.32 1.59 13.64
N SER A 81 -8.76 2.85 13.75
CA SER A 81 -8.80 3.59 15.02
C SER A 81 -9.71 2.96 16.08
N ARG A 82 -10.66 2.11 15.69
CA ARG A 82 -11.67 1.52 16.60
C ARG A 82 -11.35 0.08 17.00
N GLN A 83 -10.34 -0.53 16.39
CA GLN A 83 -10.02 -1.95 16.56
C GLN A 83 -9.08 -2.18 17.76
N LYS A 84 -9.33 -3.24 18.53
CA LYS A 84 -8.54 -3.59 19.72
C LYS A 84 -7.17 -4.12 19.32
N ILE A 85 -6.18 -3.92 20.20
CA ILE A 85 -4.83 -4.46 20.06
C ILE A 85 -4.92 -5.99 19.97
N GLY A 86 -4.53 -6.56 18.83
CA GLY A 86 -4.47 -8.01 18.61
C GLY A 86 -5.42 -8.56 17.54
N GLU A 87 -6.36 -7.75 17.05
CA GLU A 87 -7.30 -8.14 15.99
C GLU A 87 -6.68 -7.92 14.60
N GLN A 88 -6.92 -8.83 13.65
CA GLN A 88 -6.47 -8.65 12.27
C GLN A 88 -7.23 -7.48 11.64
N ILE A 89 -6.50 -6.55 11.01
CA ILE A 89 -7.11 -5.43 10.30
C ILE A 89 -7.79 -5.99 9.05
N GLU A 90 -9.10 -6.17 9.11
CA GLU A 90 -9.91 -6.32 7.89
C GLU A 90 -10.01 -4.96 7.21
N LEU A 91 -9.14 -4.75 6.22
CA LEU A 91 -9.21 -3.59 5.34
C LEU A 91 -10.53 -3.62 4.57
N ALA A 92 -11.11 -2.44 4.38
CA ALA A 92 -12.23 -2.29 3.45
C ALA A 92 -11.82 -2.80 2.06
N ASP A 93 -12.77 -3.40 1.34
CA ASP A 93 -12.53 -3.94 0.00
C ASP A 93 -11.92 -2.86 -0.93
N PHE A 94 -10.89 -3.27 -1.67
CA PHE A 94 -10.18 -2.44 -2.64
C PHE A 94 -10.96 -2.21 -3.95
N SER A 95 -12.13 -2.85 -4.11
CA SER A 95 -12.90 -2.95 -5.36
C SER A 95 -13.39 -1.63 -5.98
N GLY A 96 -13.27 -0.49 -5.28
CA GLY A 96 -13.68 0.83 -5.79
C GLY A 96 -12.62 1.59 -6.61
N TRP A 97 -11.33 1.37 -6.38
CA TRP A 97 -10.24 2.13 -7.02
C TRP A 97 -9.12 1.25 -7.56
N LYS A 98 -9.00 0.01 -7.08
CA LYS A 98 -8.00 -0.94 -7.58
C LYS A 98 -8.40 -1.47 -8.94
N LYS A 99 -7.48 -1.43 -9.91
CA LYS A 99 -7.67 -2.04 -11.22
C LYS A 99 -7.83 -3.55 -11.05
N LYS A 100 -8.93 -4.11 -11.56
CA LYS A 100 -9.15 -5.55 -11.59
C LYS A 100 -8.09 -6.18 -12.49
N GLN A 101 -7.43 -7.23 -12.01
CA GLN A 101 -6.64 -8.10 -12.88
C GLN A 101 -7.64 -8.86 -13.76
N ALA A 102 -7.50 -8.72 -15.07
CA ALA A 102 -8.25 -9.50 -16.06
C ALA A 102 -7.72 -10.93 -16.11
#